data_AF-A0A7R9IFH6-F1
#
_entry.id   AF-A0A7R9IFH6-F1
#
_cell.length_a   1.000
_cell.length_b   1.000
_cell.length_c   1.000
_cell.angle_alpha   90.00
_cell.angle_beta   90.00
_cell.angle_gamma   90.00
#
_symmetry.space_group_name_H-M   'P 1'
#
loop_
_entity.id
_entity.type
_entity.pdbx_description
1 polymer ?
#
loop_
_entity_poly.entity_id
_entity_poly.type
_entity_poly.pdbx_seq_one_letter_code
_entity_poly.pdbx_strand_id
1 'polypeptide(L)'
;MGTRIGQPRMVTISGGSGGRNGGIHCCCCTCCTCIHLQFLRTPAGVCKLAEVILGGVCQSMLLNYGLSYSRDIGSSYDSFLTTASSCFMTTGILLACYLISENSFRLVRSSLFEVMFNAVASFLYFSAASYLGYVVNVFLWPKYIITPYYQVYPAMTATYIFGYILGAVHAYDAYINYQHIRGHH
;
A
#
# COMPACT_ATOMS: atom_id res chain seq x y z
N MET A 1 -53.03 -5.65 25.44
CA MET A 1 -52.21 -4.45 25.75
C MET A 1 -50.77 -4.92 25.94
N GLY A 2 -49.76 -4.62 25.13
CA GLY A 2 -49.61 -3.86 23.89
C GLY A 2 -48.15 -4.07 23.44
N THR A 3 -47.95 -4.58 22.23
CA THR A 3 -46.65 -4.90 21.62
C THR A 3 -45.98 -3.61 21.13
N ARG A 4 -44.79 -3.27 21.63
CA ARG A 4 -43.98 -2.17 21.06
C ARG A 4 -43.17 -2.70 19.88
N ILE A 5 -43.66 -2.42 18.69
CA ILE A 5 -42.95 -2.60 17.42
C ILE A 5 -41.84 -1.54 17.37
N GLY A 6 -40.58 -2.00 17.22
CA GLY A 6 -39.41 -1.14 17.11
C GLY A 6 -39.48 -0.24 15.88
N GLN A 7 -39.32 1.07 16.08
CA GLN A 7 -39.23 2.04 14.99
C GLN A 7 -37.88 1.86 14.25
N PRO A 8 -37.85 1.92 12.91
CA PRO A 8 -36.61 2.07 12.18
C PRO A 8 -36.02 3.47 12.43
N ARG A 9 -34.76 3.55 12.87
CA ARG A 9 -34.00 4.79 12.93
C ARG A 9 -33.74 5.27 11.50
N MET A 10 -34.52 6.24 11.06
CA MET A 10 -34.26 6.99 9.84
C MET A 10 -33.12 7.98 10.15
N VAL A 11 -31.93 7.75 9.62
CA VAL A 11 -30.80 8.68 9.73
C VAL A 11 -30.99 9.78 8.67
N THR A 12 -31.58 10.89 9.07
CA THR A 12 -31.66 12.10 8.24
C THR A 12 -30.27 12.75 8.20
N ILE A 13 -29.60 12.72 7.05
CA ILE A 13 -28.38 13.49 6.82
C ILE A 13 -28.81 14.95 6.59
N SER A 14 -28.79 15.76 7.64
CA SER A 14 -28.92 17.21 7.50
C SER A 14 -27.73 17.76 6.74
N GLY A 15 -27.97 18.20 5.50
CA GLY A 15 -27.03 19.01 4.73
C GLY A 15 -26.79 20.34 5.43
N GLY A 16 -25.64 20.47 6.08
CA GLY A 16 -25.15 21.73 6.63
C GLY A 16 -24.26 22.44 5.61
N SER A 17 -24.82 23.44 4.93
CA SER A 17 -24.04 24.53 4.32
C SER A 17 -23.45 25.42 5.43
N GLY A 18 -22.13 25.59 5.44
CA GLY A 18 -21.43 26.47 6.38
C GLY A 18 -19.92 26.52 6.10
N GLY A 19 -19.48 27.60 5.44
CA GLY A 19 -18.19 27.71 4.76
C GLY A 19 -16.90 27.56 5.59
N ARG A 20 -15.86 27.06 4.91
CA ARG A 20 -14.48 27.57 4.99
C ARG A 20 -13.71 27.21 3.71
N ASN A 21 -13.15 28.24 3.09
CA ASN A 21 -12.38 28.24 1.86
C ASN A 21 -11.16 27.31 1.94
N GLY A 22 -10.95 26.50 0.88
CA GLY A 22 -9.67 25.84 0.66
C GLY A 22 -9.73 24.69 -0.32
N GLY A 23 -10.06 24.92 -1.60
CA GLY A 23 -9.95 23.91 -2.66
C GLY A 23 -9.19 24.42 -3.88
N ILE A 24 -8.33 23.57 -4.45
CA ILE A 24 -7.58 23.85 -5.68
C ILE A 24 -8.45 23.41 -6.86
N HIS A 25 -8.90 24.38 -7.64
CA HIS A 25 -9.78 24.16 -8.78
C HIS A 25 -8.98 23.53 -9.95
N CYS A 26 -9.33 22.31 -10.37
CA CYS A 26 -8.76 21.71 -11.59
C CYS A 26 -9.89 21.26 -12.54
N CYS A 27 -10.07 22.08 -13.58
CA CYS A 27 -10.79 21.93 -14.85
C CYS A 27 -12.23 21.35 -14.92
N CYS A 28 -12.70 20.44 -14.06
CA CYS A 28 -14.10 19.96 -14.12
C CYS A 28 -14.71 19.44 -12.79
N CYS A 29 -13.92 19.34 -11.72
CA CYS A 29 -14.38 18.94 -10.39
C CYS A 29 -13.69 19.78 -9.31
N THR A 30 -14.40 20.11 -8.23
CA THR A 30 -13.80 20.69 -7.02
C THR A 30 -12.99 19.62 -6.29
N CYS A 31 -11.80 19.33 -6.79
CA CYS A 31 -10.88 18.44 -6.09
C CYS A 31 -10.23 19.22 -4.94
N CYS A 32 -10.26 18.64 -3.74
CA CYS A 32 -9.44 19.09 -2.59
C CYS A 32 -9.95 20.27 -1.75
N THR A 33 -11.27 20.44 -1.51
CA THR A 33 -11.76 21.25 -0.36
C THR A 33 -11.67 20.53 1.00
N CYS A 34 -11.29 19.25 1.00
CA CYS A 34 -11.49 18.32 2.11
C CYS A 34 -10.23 17.52 2.48
N ILE A 35 -9.03 18.09 2.34
CA ILE A 35 -7.80 17.37 2.75
C ILE A 35 -7.76 17.31 4.28
N HIS A 36 -8.24 16.20 4.85
CA HIS A 36 -8.08 15.90 6.26
C HIS A 36 -6.67 15.33 6.53
N LEU A 37 -5.64 16.19 6.49
CA LEU A 37 -4.25 15.80 6.84
C LEU A 37 -4.12 15.20 8.25
N GLN A 38 -5.07 15.50 9.13
CA GLN A 38 -5.16 14.91 10.46
C GLN A 38 -5.32 13.38 10.41
N PHE A 39 -5.83 12.83 9.31
CA PHE A 39 -5.96 11.41 9.07
C PHE A 39 -4.61 10.69 8.91
N LEU A 40 -3.60 11.33 8.31
CA LEU A 40 -2.26 10.73 8.19
C LEU A 40 -1.58 10.54 9.56
N ARG A 41 -2.07 11.21 10.61
CA ARG A 41 -1.57 11.06 11.98
C ARG A 41 -2.22 9.90 12.74
N THR A 42 -3.26 9.26 12.16
CA THR A 42 -3.85 8.05 12.74
C THR A 42 -2.91 6.86 12.56
N PRO A 43 -2.89 5.88 13.48
CA PRO A 43 -1.98 4.74 13.40
C PRO A 43 -2.13 3.94 12.08
N ALA A 44 -3.35 3.88 11.56
CA ALA A 44 -3.64 3.26 10.27
C ALA A 44 -3.13 4.06 9.07
N GLY A 45 -3.33 5.38 9.10
CA GLY A 45 -2.81 6.28 8.06
C GLY A 45 -1.27 6.23 7.97
N VAL A 46 -0.59 6.15 9.11
CA VAL A 46 0.87 5.99 9.18
C VAL A 46 1.32 4.65 8.58
N CYS A 47 0.61 3.55 8.86
CA CYS A 47 0.94 2.24 8.27
C CYS A 47 0.82 2.27 6.73
N LYS A 48 -0.29 2.77 6.19
CA LYS A 48 -0.44 2.92 4.73
C LYS A 48 0.58 3.85 4.11
N LEU A 49 0.90 4.96 4.77
CA LEU A 49 1.92 5.87 4.28
C LEU A 49 3.28 5.16 4.23
N ALA A 50 3.61 4.34 5.23
CA ALA A 50 4.82 3.54 5.24
C ALA A 50 4.82 2.52 4.08
N GLU A 51 3.70 1.85 3.79
CA GLU A 51 3.56 0.96 2.63
C GLU A 51 3.84 1.67 1.31
N VAL A 52 3.26 2.86 1.12
CA VAL A 52 3.45 3.66 -0.10
C VAL A 52 4.90 4.14 -0.22
N ILE A 53 5.52 4.62 0.87
CA ILE A 53 6.92 5.08 0.85
C ILE A 53 7.86 3.91 0.56
N LEU A 54 7.73 2.80 1.27
CA LEU A 54 8.58 1.62 1.08
C LEU A 54 8.35 1.00 -0.30
N GLY A 55 7.10 0.91 -0.77
CA GLY A 55 6.76 0.46 -2.11
C GLY A 55 7.36 1.35 -3.19
N GLY A 56 7.34 2.68 -3.00
CA GLY A 56 7.98 3.63 -3.89
C GLY A 56 9.51 3.50 -3.91
N VAL A 57 10.15 3.29 -2.75
CA VAL A 57 11.59 3.02 -2.66
C VAL A 57 11.95 1.74 -3.41
N CYS A 58 11.24 0.64 -3.17
CA CYS A 58 11.42 -0.62 -3.91
C CYS A 58 11.26 -0.37 -5.42
N GLN A 59 10.13 0.20 -5.84
CA GLN A 59 9.84 0.46 -7.25
C GLN A 59 10.93 1.31 -7.92
N SER A 60 11.41 2.35 -7.23
CA SER A 60 12.48 3.22 -7.73
C SER A 60 13.81 2.48 -7.90
N MET A 61 14.16 1.58 -6.96
CA MET A 61 15.39 0.78 -7.04
C MET A 61 15.33 -0.23 -8.20
N LEU A 62 14.18 -0.89 -8.39
CA LEU A 62 14.00 -1.79 -9.54
C LEU A 62 14.13 -1.06 -10.87
N LEU A 63 13.50 0.11 -11.01
CA LEU A 63 13.51 0.84 -12.28
C LEU A 63 14.86 1.51 -12.59
N ASN A 64 15.54 2.07 -11.58
CA ASN A 64 16.81 2.77 -11.79
C ASN A 64 18.03 1.84 -11.87
N TYR A 65 18.04 0.74 -11.11
CA TYR A 65 19.18 -0.17 -11.05
C TYR A 65 18.93 -1.53 -11.71
N GLY A 66 17.68 -2.01 -11.72
CA GLY A 66 17.35 -3.35 -12.22
C GLY A 66 16.97 -3.45 -13.67
N LEU A 67 16.38 -2.41 -14.24
CA LEU A 67 15.89 -2.43 -15.61
C LEU A 67 16.98 -2.81 -16.62
N SER A 68 18.20 -2.25 -16.43
CA SER A 68 19.37 -2.54 -17.28
C SER A 68 19.88 -3.98 -17.17
N TYR A 69 19.56 -4.67 -16.06
CA TYR A 69 19.99 -6.06 -15.78
C TYR A 69 18.82 -7.05 -15.76
N SER A 70 17.64 -6.63 -16.26
CA SER A 70 16.43 -7.46 -16.34
C SER A 70 16.66 -8.79 -17.07
N ARG A 71 17.48 -8.80 -18.13
CA ARG A 71 17.83 -10.03 -18.86
C ARG A 71 18.67 -11.02 -18.04
N ASP A 72 19.52 -10.52 -17.15
CA ASP A 72 20.37 -11.36 -16.30
C ASP A 72 19.61 -11.89 -15.07
N ILE A 73 18.69 -11.10 -14.53
CA ILE A 73 17.86 -11.47 -13.37
C ILE A 73 16.65 -12.32 -13.82
N GLY A 74 16.21 -12.17 -15.07
CA GLY A 74 15.14 -12.93 -15.68
C GLY A 74 13.78 -12.72 -15.00
N SER A 75 12.96 -13.77 -14.99
CA SER A 75 11.57 -13.74 -14.51
C SER A 75 11.40 -13.33 -13.04
N SER A 76 12.45 -13.42 -12.22
CA SER A 76 12.40 -12.97 -10.82
C SER A 76 12.27 -11.45 -10.71
N TYR A 77 12.88 -10.71 -11.65
CA TYR A 77 12.74 -9.25 -11.75
C TYR A 77 11.32 -8.86 -12.12
N ASP A 78 10.75 -9.46 -13.18
CA ASP A 78 9.39 -9.17 -13.64
C ASP A 78 8.34 -9.51 -12.58
N SER A 79 8.51 -10.62 -11.86
CA SER A 79 7.60 -11.05 -10.78
C SER A 79 7.61 -10.04 -9.62
N PHE A 80 8.79 -9.59 -9.19
CA PHE A 80 8.91 -8.61 -8.12
C PHE A 80 8.41 -7.23 -8.58
N LEU A 81 8.75 -6.79 -9.79
CA LEU A 81 8.33 -5.50 -10.34
C LEU A 81 6.80 -5.41 -10.47
N THR A 82 6.16 -6.48 -10.95
CA THR A 82 4.71 -6.54 -11.09
C THR A 82 4.02 -6.52 -9.73
N THR A 83 4.56 -7.28 -8.77
CA THR A 83 4.06 -7.28 -7.39
C THR A 83 4.19 -5.90 -6.75
N ALA A 84 5.38 -5.28 -6.84
CA ALA A 84 5.63 -3.97 -6.27
C ALA A 84 4.74 -2.88 -6.89
N SER A 85 4.62 -2.86 -8.22
CA SER A 85 3.81 -1.88 -8.95
C SER A 85 2.31 -2.01 -8.64
N SER A 86 1.77 -3.23 -8.68
CA SER A 86 0.36 -3.48 -8.37
C SER A 86 0.03 -3.11 -6.92
N CYS A 87 0.88 -3.50 -5.96
CA CYS A 87 0.65 -3.19 -4.55
C CYS A 87 0.80 -1.69 -4.26
N PHE A 88 1.80 -1.03 -4.84
CA PHE A 88 2.01 0.42 -4.72
C PHE A 88 0.84 1.20 -5.32
N MET A 89 0.35 0.81 -6.50
CA MET A 89 -0.77 1.49 -7.14
C MET A 89 -2.06 1.33 -6.32
N THR A 90 -2.38 0.12 -5.87
CA THR A 90 -3.60 -0.11 -5.06
C THR A 90 -3.52 0.59 -3.71
N THR A 91 -2.39 0.54 -3.00
CA THR A 91 -2.22 1.29 -1.73
C THR A 91 -2.27 2.79 -1.93
N GLY A 92 -1.69 3.31 -3.02
CA GLY A 92 -1.76 4.72 -3.39
C GLY A 92 -3.19 5.18 -3.66
N ILE A 93 -3.99 4.37 -4.37
CA ILE A 93 -5.41 4.65 -4.60
C ILE A 93 -6.18 4.62 -3.28
N LEU A 94 -5.96 3.61 -2.43
CA LEU A 94 -6.62 3.53 -1.11
C LEU A 94 -6.28 4.75 -0.24
N LEU A 95 -5.01 5.16 -0.21
CA LEU A 95 -4.57 6.35 0.49
C LEU A 95 -5.24 7.60 -0.07
N ALA A 96 -5.26 7.77 -1.40
CA ALA A 96 -5.93 8.90 -2.04
C ALA A 96 -7.44 8.93 -1.72
N CYS A 97 -8.11 7.79 -1.76
CA CYS A 97 -9.52 7.67 -1.37
C CYS A 97 -9.74 8.08 0.10
N TYR A 98 -8.82 7.72 1.00
CA TYR A 98 -8.89 8.10 2.42
C TYR A 98 -8.66 9.59 2.64
N LEU A 99 -7.81 10.23 1.83
CA LEU A 99 -7.57 11.67 1.90
C LEU A 99 -8.74 12.50 1.38
N ILE A 100 -9.56 11.95 0.48
CA ILE A 100 -10.68 12.67 -0.16
C ILE A 100 -11.96 12.58 0.68
N SER A 101 -12.21 11.48 1.42
CA SER A 101 -13.50 11.24 2.06
C SER A 101 -13.41 10.40 3.35
N GLU A 102 -13.79 10.98 4.49
CA GLU A 102 -13.89 10.28 5.78
C GLU A 102 -14.99 9.19 5.79
N ASN A 103 -16.07 9.40 5.03
CA ASN A 103 -17.12 8.38 4.87
C ASN A 103 -16.57 7.14 4.15
N SER A 104 -15.73 7.35 3.13
CA SER A 104 -15.08 6.25 2.40
C SER A 104 -14.10 5.48 3.30
N PHE A 105 -13.41 6.17 4.21
CA PHE A 105 -12.52 5.51 5.18
C PHE A 105 -13.26 4.51 6.08
N ARG A 106 -14.42 4.90 6.64
CA ARG A 106 -15.17 3.99 7.53
C ARG A 106 -15.75 2.78 6.79
N LEU A 107 -16.21 2.96 5.56
CA LEU A 107 -16.73 1.86 4.75
C LEU A 107 -15.63 0.89 4.29
N VAL A 108 -14.49 1.41 3.82
CA VAL A 108 -13.41 0.57 3.30
C VAL A 108 -12.67 -0.14 4.44
N ARG A 109 -12.46 0.53 5.58
CA ARG A 109 -11.84 -0.11 6.77
C ARG A 109 -12.72 -1.20 7.39
N SER A 110 -14.04 -1.10 7.21
CA SER A 110 -14.98 -2.16 7.59
C SER A 110 -15.08 -3.27 6.52
N SER A 111 -14.40 -3.12 5.38
CA SER A 111 -14.45 -4.09 4.28
C SER A 111 -13.41 -5.18 4.45
N LEU A 112 -13.82 -6.42 4.15
CA LEU A 112 -12.90 -7.55 4.03
C LEU A 112 -11.88 -7.36 2.90
N PHE A 113 -12.15 -6.45 1.96
CA PHE A 113 -11.25 -6.17 0.83
C PHE A 113 -9.85 -5.74 1.29
N GLU A 114 -9.75 -4.82 2.26
CA GLU A 114 -8.45 -4.30 2.70
C GLU A 114 -7.61 -5.37 3.41
N VAL A 115 -8.25 -6.23 4.20
CA VAL A 115 -7.60 -7.36 4.87
C VAL A 115 -7.12 -8.39 3.84
N MET A 116 -7.98 -8.77 2.88
CA MET A 116 -7.63 -9.74 1.84
C MET A 116 -6.53 -9.24 0.93
N PHE A 117 -6.60 -7.98 0.50
CA PHE A 117 -5.59 -7.35 -0.34
C PHE A 117 -4.23 -7.32 0.36
N ASN A 118 -4.16 -6.82 1.60
CA ASN A 118 -2.91 -6.74 2.34
C ASN A 118 -2.34 -8.12 2.70
N ALA A 119 -3.19 -9.11 2.99
CA ALA A 119 -2.75 -10.49 3.20
C ALA A 119 -2.14 -11.09 1.91
N VAL A 120 -2.80 -10.93 0.77
CA VAL A 120 -2.28 -11.40 -0.53
C VAL A 120 -1.00 -10.67 -0.91
N ALA A 121 -0.95 -9.35 -0.72
CA ALA A 121 0.24 -8.53 -0.94
C ALA A 121 1.43 -9.02 -0.10
N SER A 122 1.22 -9.33 1.18
CA SER A 122 2.28 -9.85 2.05
C SER A 122 2.87 -11.17 1.53
N PHE A 123 2.02 -12.10 1.09
CA PHE A 123 2.45 -13.38 0.55
C PHE A 123 3.19 -13.23 -0.79
N LEU A 124 2.69 -12.35 -1.66
CA LEU A 124 3.34 -12.01 -2.93
C LEU A 124 4.71 -11.36 -2.70
N TYR A 125 4.82 -10.42 -1.76
CA TYR A 125 6.10 -9.80 -1.42
C TYR A 125 7.10 -10.81 -0.87
N PHE A 126 6.70 -11.70 0.05
CA PHE A 126 7.60 -12.71 0.58
C PHE A 126 8.06 -13.71 -0.48
N SER A 127 7.16 -14.17 -1.34
CA SER A 127 7.51 -15.10 -2.42
C SER A 127 8.40 -14.43 -3.47
N ALA A 128 8.05 -13.23 -3.92
CA ALA A 128 8.85 -12.46 -4.88
C ALA A 128 10.22 -12.08 -4.31
N ALA A 129 10.29 -11.63 -3.05
CA ALA A 129 11.55 -11.29 -2.40
C ALA A 129 12.48 -12.50 -2.24
N SER A 130 11.92 -13.67 -1.90
CA SER A 130 12.68 -14.92 -1.82
C SER A 130 13.23 -15.33 -3.18
N TYR A 131 12.41 -15.20 -4.22
CA TYR A 131 12.82 -15.56 -5.58
C TYR A 131 13.90 -14.59 -6.11
N LEU A 132 13.71 -13.28 -5.94
CA LEU A 132 14.71 -12.27 -6.30
C LEU A 132 16.01 -12.46 -5.51
N GLY A 133 15.92 -12.70 -4.20
CA GLY A 133 17.08 -12.94 -3.34
C GLY A 133 17.90 -14.16 -3.76
N TYR A 134 17.25 -15.26 -4.16
CA TYR A 134 17.93 -16.43 -4.71
C TYR A 134 18.70 -16.08 -6.00
N VAL A 135 18.05 -15.40 -6.94
CA VAL A 135 18.68 -15.03 -8.22
C VAL A 135 19.84 -14.04 -8.02
N VAL A 136 19.70 -13.05 -7.13
CA VAL A 136 20.76 -12.09 -6.83
C VAL A 136 22.00 -12.78 -6.27
N ASN A 137 21.85 -13.76 -5.38
CA ASN A 137 22.98 -14.48 -4.81
C ASN A 137 23.61 -15.49 -5.77
N VAL A 138 22.85 -16.07 -6.70
CA VAL A 138 23.40 -17.03 -7.67
C VAL A 138 24.03 -16.34 -8.88
N PHE A 139 23.39 -15.30 -9.41
CA PHE A 139 23.80 -14.67 -10.68
C PHE A 139 24.58 -13.36 -10.49
N LEU A 140 24.18 -12.51 -9.55
CA LEU A 140 24.81 -11.19 -9.39
C LEU A 140 26.05 -11.24 -8.49
N TRP A 141 26.08 -12.15 -7.50
CA TRP A 141 27.26 -12.35 -6.64
C TRP A 141 28.56 -12.67 -7.41
N PRO A 142 28.61 -13.64 -8.35
CA PRO A 142 29.83 -13.89 -9.11
C PRO A 142 30.22 -12.70 -10.01
N LYS A 143 29.26 -11.92 -10.52
CA LYS A 143 29.54 -10.71 -11.29
C LYS A 143 30.13 -9.59 -10.43
N TYR A 144 29.68 -9.48 -9.18
CA TYR A 144 30.13 -8.50 -8.21
C TYR A 144 31.60 -8.69 -7.82
N ILE A 145 32.06 -9.93 -7.63
CA ILE A 145 33.46 -10.21 -7.26
C ILE A 145 34.46 -10.01 -8.40
N ILE A 146 34.01 -10.11 -9.66
CA ILE A 146 34.87 -9.97 -10.86
C ILE A 146 34.94 -8.51 -11.32
N THR A 147 33.84 -7.76 -11.17
CA THR A 147 33.73 -6.40 -11.74
C THR A 147 33.86 -5.33 -10.64
N PRO A 148 34.91 -4.48 -10.65
CA PRO A 148 35.02 -3.39 -9.70
C PRO A 148 33.87 -2.38 -9.89
N TYR A 149 33.33 -1.83 -8.79
CA TYR A 149 32.21 -0.87 -8.76
C TYR A 149 30.83 -1.37 -9.23
N TYR A 150 30.52 -2.65 -9.09
CA TYR A 150 29.20 -3.19 -9.45
C TYR A 150 28.09 -2.82 -8.44
N GLN A 151 27.45 -1.66 -8.63
CA GLN A 151 26.40 -1.11 -7.73
C GLN A 151 25.06 -1.85 -7.76
N VAL A 152 24.83 -2.70 -8.75
CA VAL A 152 23.54 -3.39 -8.96
C VAL A 152 23.32 -4.47 -7.90
N TYR A 153 24.37 -5.19 -7.52
CA TYR A 153 24.30 -6.21 -6.47
C TYR A 153 23.80 -5.64 -5.13
N PRO A 154 24.43 -4.59 -4.54
CA PRO A 154 23.93 -4.03 -3.28
C PRO A 154 22.55 -3.37 -3.43
N ALA A 155 22.23 -2.75 -4.58
CA ALA A 155 20.91 -2.18 -4.84
C ALA A 155 19.81 -3.26 -4.87
N MET A 156 20.06 -4.38 -5.54
CA MET A 156 19.13 -5.51 -5.58
C MET A 156 19.01 -6.22 -4.24
N THR A 157 20.12 -6.34 -3.52
CA THR A 157 20.12 -6.87 -2.16
C THR A 157 19.24 -6.03 -1.24
N ALA A 158 19.39 -4.70 -1.28
CA ALA A 158 18.51 -3.80 -0.55
C ALA A 158 17.05 -3.97 -0.97
N THR A 159 16.78 -4.11 -2.27
CA THR A 159 15.42 -4.24 -2.82
C THR A 159 14.67 -5.44 -2.27
N TYR A 160 15.27 -6.64 -2.26
CA TYR A 160 14.56 -7.81 -1.71
C TYR A 160 14.42 -7.72 -0.18
N ILE A 161 15.39 -7.11 0.53
CA ILE A 161 15.27 -6.86 1.99
C ILE A 161 14.10 -5.91 2.28
N PHE A 162 14.00 -4.80 1.56
CA PHE A 162 12.86 -3.90 1.66
C PHE A 162 11.56 -4.60 1.26
N GLY A 163 11.59 -5.52 0.29
CA GLY A 163 10.46 -6.39 -0.04
C GLY A 163 9.97 -7.22 1.14
N TYR A 164 10.88 -7.86 1.91
CA TYR A 164 10.52 -8.57 3.13
C TYR A 164 9.92 -7.64 4.19
N ILE A 165 10.51 -6.47 4.40
CA ILE A 165 9.99 -5.47 5.35
C ILE A 165 8.58 -5.03 4.93
N LEU A 166 8.39 -4.72 3.65
CA LEU A 166 7.11 -4.30 3.10
C LEU A 166 6.05 -5.39 3.20
N GLY A 167 6.42 -6.66 2.93
CA GLY A 167 5.55 -7.80 3.16
C GLY A 167 5.11 -7.93 4.63
N ALA A 168 6.03 -7.70 5.58
CA ALA A 168 5.70 -7.69 7.00
C ALA A 168 4.78 -6.53 7.40
N VAL A 169 4.98 -5.33 6.83
CA VAL A 169 4.12 -4.17 7.05
C VAL A 169 2.70 -4.45 6.54
N HIS A 170 2.55 -5.00 5.33
CA HIS A 170 1.26 -5.42 4.80
C HIS A 170 0.58 -6.48 5.68
N ALA A 171 1.33 -7.47 6.17
CA ALA A 171 0.78 -8.48 7.09
C ALA A 171 0.30 -7.85 8.41
N TYR A 172 1.05 -6.89 8.94
CA TYR A 172 0.69 -6.16 10.16
C TYR A 172 -0.56 -5.29 9.96
N ASP A 173 -0.67 -4.57 8.83
CA ASP A 173 -1.87 -3.80 8.49
C ASP A 173 -3.10 -4.73 8.34
N ALA A 174 -2.95 -5.86 7.66
CA ALA A 174 -4.00 -6.87 7.56
C ALA A 174 -4.46 -7.38 8.94
N TYR A 175 -3.52 -7.62 9.85
CA TYR A 175 -3.82 -8.10 11.21
C TYR A 175 -4.59 -7.07 12.04
N ILE A 176 -4.17 -5.81 12.04
CA ILE A 176 -4.86 -4.74 12.76
C ILE A 176 -6.28 -4.57 12.23
N ASN A 177 -6.44 -4.54 10.90
CA ASN A 177 -7.75 -4.36 10.27
C ASN A 177 -8.65 -5.58 10.54
N TYR A 178 -8.10 -6.80 10.55
CA TYR A 178 -8.83 -8.00 10.94
C TYR A 178 -9.34 -7.96 12.38
N GLN A 179 -8.50 -7.53 13.33
CA GLN A 179 -8.93 -7.34 14.72
C GLN A 179 -10.04 -6.28 14.84
N HIS A 180 -9.92 -5.19 14.10
CA HIS A 180 -10.91 -4.11 14.12
C HIS A 180 -12.29 -4.58 13.64
N ILE A 181 -12.34 -5.41 12.59
CA ILE A 181 -13.58 -6.02 12.09
C ILE A 181 -14.16 -7.02 13.11
N ARG A 182 -13.31 -7.85 13.73
CA ARG A 182 -13.76 -8.85 14.70
C ARG A 182 -14.29 -8.24 16.00
N GLY A 183 -13.77 -7.10 16.45
CA GLY A 183 -14.23 -6.40 17.66
C GLY A 183 -15.56 -5.64 17.51
N HIS A 184 -16.09 -5.55 16.29
CA HIS A 184 -17.37 -4.91 15.97
C HIS A 184 -18.55 -5.89 15.81
N HIS A 185 -18.32 -7.19 16.03
CA HIS A 185 -19.35 -8.24 16.07
C HIS A 185 -19.59 -8.74 17.50
#